data_AF-A0A9X9WRK9-F1
#
_entry.id   AF-A0A9X9WRK9-F1
#
_cell.length_a   1.000
_cell.length_b   1.000
_cell.length_c   1.000
_cell.angle_alpha   90.00
_cell.angle_beta   90.00
_cell.angle_gamma   90.00
#
_symmetry.space_group_name_H-M   'P 1'
#
loop_
_entity.id
_entity.type
_entity.pdbx_description
1 polymer ?
#
loop_
_entity_poly.entity_id
_entity_poly.type
_entity_poly.pdbx_seq_one_letter_code
_entity_poly.pdbx_strand_id
1 'polypeptide(L)'
;MMPPLTLAPGAWWGWIEVPARHPGWGASPVLLTEVQPLKSGRGDLRLGFIHAIRPVAARRRSVDLRVTHRGPSHIAGTLRDTDGTIRTGVISVADFAWLAAFCPEFWRRRPPEVPTTHIDGKPLAGPGPQAHLAAVLGREEETALRGAHAGHLGGHVPPMPERTTRIRLDVTFAPFESWLIARGFRATEMEDKWVIHLDGGRLCFRRSWTGNLIYEAEASWNGDRLHLGEVLVNRDPAQYTQTDDAQDRRVLVFLISALLLGERMPFPSAPGMSAEDAAIQAWSVAGKAIL
;
A
#
# COMPACT_ATOMS: atom_id res chain seq x y z
N MET A 1 -0.39 3.48 -38.17
CA MET A 1 0.24 4.46 -37.26
C MET A 1 -0.48 4.32 -35.92
N MET A 2 0.22 3.95 -34.85
CA MET A 2 -0.43 3.89 -33.52
C MET A 2 -0.82 5.30 -33.08
N PRO A 3 -1.99 5.50 -32.46
CA PRO A 3 -2.37 6.80 -31.95
C PRO A 3 -1.36 7.27 -30.88
N PRO A 4 -1.11 8.59 -30.77
CA PRO A 4 -0.24 9.12 -29.73
C PRO A 4 -0.80 8.82 -28.35
N LEU A 5 0.09 8.70 -27.36
CA LEU A 5 -0.32 8.46 -25.97
C LEU A 5 -1.20 9.60 -25.44
N THR A 6 -2.43 9.25 -25.04
CA THR A 6 -3.36 10.19 -24.40
C THR A 6 -3.36 9.99 -22.90
N LEU A 7 -2.88 10.99 -22.16
CA LEU A 7 -2.91 10.99 -20.70
C LEU A 7 -4.32 11.31 -20.20
N ALA A 8 -4.79 10.56 -19.21
CA ALA A 8 -6.11 10.74 -18.62
C ALA A 8 -6.00 10.89 -17.10
N PRO A 9 -6.54 11.98 -16.50
CA PRO A 9 -6.77 12.06 -15.07
C PRO A 9 -7.65 10.89 -14.58
N GLY A 10 -7.44 10.46 -13.34
CA GLY A 10 -8.11 9.30 -12.74
C GLY A 10 -7.51 7.95 -13.13
N ALA A 11 -6.50 7.91 -14.00
CA ALA A 11 -5.78 6.68 -14.36
C ALA A 11 -4.37 6.61 -13.74
N TRP A 12 -3.89 5.39 -13.54
CA TRP A 12 -2.53 5.12 -13.09
C TRP A 12 -1.54 5.14 -14.25
N TRP A 13 -0.39 5.76 -14.05
CA TRP A 13 0.68 5.88 -15.04
C TRP A 13 2.02 5.55 -14.42
N GLY A 14 2.97 5.12 -15.23
CA GLY A 14 4.36 4.94 -14.82
C GLY A 14 5.05 6.29 -14.83
N TRP A 15 5.76 6.64 -13.78
CA TRP A 15 6.57 7.85 -13.69
C TRP A 15 8.01 7.49 -13.39
N ILE A 16 8.95 8.08 -14.12
CA ILE A 16 10.40 7.94 -13.90
C ILE A 16 11.05 9.32 -13.88
N GLU A 17 11.89 9.58 -12.89
CA GLU A 17 12.77 10.76 -12.83
C GLU A 17 14.24 10.38 -12.88
N VAL A 18 14.99 11.04 -13.77
CA VAL A 18 16.43 10.84 -13.94
C VAL A 18 17.15 12.19 -13.87
N PRO A 19 18.12 12.38 -12.95
CA PRO A 19 18.41 11.52 -11.82
C PRO A 19 17.23 11.45 -10.84
N ALA A 20 17.15 10.38 -10.07
CA ALA A 20 16.14 10.24 -9.01
C ALA A 20 16.36 11.29 -7.90
N ARG A 21 15.28 11.72 -7.24
CA ARG A 21 15.38 12.60 -6.05
C ARG A 21 15.89 11.87 -4.83
N HIS A 22 15.53 10.59 -4.72
CA HIS A 22 15.98 9.70 -3.67
C HIS A 22 16.50 8.43 -4.34
N PRO A 23 17.74 7.99 -4.05
CA PRO A 23 18.30 6.75 -4.60
C PRO A 23 17.34 5.57 -4.35
N GLY A 24 17.06 4.79 -5.39
CA GLY A 24 16.12 3.65 -5.32
C GLY A 24 14.64 4.00 -5.45
N TRP A 25 14.26 5.29 -5.53
CA TRP A 25 12.87 5.75 -5.64
C TRP A 25 12.66 6.63 -6.88
N GLY A 26 13.42 6.36 -7.94
CA GLY A 26 13.35 7.10 -9.20
C GLY A 26 12.10 6.78 -10.02
N ALA A 27 11.42 5.67 -9.72
CA ALA A 27 10.25 5.23 -10.45
C ALA A 27 9.09 4.90 -9.50
N SER A 28 7.87 5.23 -9.91
CA SER A 28 6.65 4.90 -9.18
C SER A 28 5.44 4.88 -10.13
N PRO A 29 4.44 4.02 -9.90
CA PRO A 29 3.10 4.28 -10.40
C PRO A 29 2.58 5.59 -9.77
N VAL A 30 1.92 6.41 -10.58
CA VAL A 30 1.32 7.68 -10.16
C VAL A 30 -0.13 7.74 -10.60
N LEU A 31 -1.02 8.17 -9.71
CA LEU A 31 -2.41 8.44 -10.07
C LEU A 31 -2.48 9.87 -10.60
N LEU A 32 -2.77 10.02 -11.88
CA LEU A 32 -2.81 11.33 -12.53
C LEU A 32 -4.07 12.07 -12.10
N THR A 33 -3.91 13.30 -11.62
CA THR A 33 -5.02 14.13 -11.12
C THR A 33 -5.29 15.32 -12.05
N GLU A 34 -4.28 15.74 -12.82
CA GLU A 34 -4.39 16.88 -13.73
C GLU A 34 -3.46 16.71 -14.93
N VAL A 35 -3.96 17.10 -16.11
CA VAL A 35 -3.18 17.20 -17.35
C VAL A 35 -3.58 18.51 -18.04
N GLN A 36 -2.67 19.49 -18.05
CA GLN A 36 -2.97 20.80 -18.60
C GLN A 36 -1.85 21.27 -19.56
N PRO A 37 -2.12 21.40 -20.87
CA PRO A 37 -1.19 22.04 -21.79
C PRO A 37 -0.98 23.50 -21.39
N LEU A 38 0.27 23.94 -21.27
CA LEU A 38 0.59 25.33 -20.96
C LEU A 38 0.70 26.12 -22.27
N LYS A 39 0.11 27.33 -22.30
CA LYS A 39 0.14 28.24 -23.45
C LYS A 39 1.50 28.95 -23.60
N SER A 40 2.60 28.20 -23.53
CA SER A 40 3.97 28.73 -23.64
C SER A 40 4.54 28.68 -25.07
N GLY A 41 3.85 27.99 -25.99
CA GLY A 41 4.34 27.73 -27.35
C GLY A 41 5.50 26.72 -27.43
N ARG A 42 5.94 26.15 -26.29
CA ARG A 42 7.10 25.25 -26.21
C ARG A 42 6.74 23.78 -25.96
N GLY A 43 5.46 23.44 -26.03
CA GLY A 43 4.97 22.09 -25.74
C GLY A 43 5.02 21.71 -24.25
N ASP A 44 5.00 22.69 -23.35
CA ASP A 44 5.02 22.45 -21.92
C ASP A 44 3.67 21.87 -21.44
N LEU A 45 3.75 20.92 -20.53
CA LEU A 45 2.60 20.21 -19.97
C LEU A 45 2.67 20.22 -18.45
N ARG A 46 1.65 20.78 -17.79
CA ARG A 46 1.48 20.64 -16.35
C ARG A 46 0.83 19.31 -16.04
N LEU A 47 1.46 18.56 -15.15
CA LEU A 47 0.98 17.28 -14.65
C LEU A 47 0.78 17.39 -13.13
N GLY A 48 -0.44 17.19 -12.68
CA GLY A 48 -0.75 16.93 -11.28
C GLY A 48 -0.91 15.43 -11.07
N PHE A 49 -0.29 14.87 -10.05
CA PHE A 49 -0.44 13.45 -9.72
C PHE A 49 -0.15 13.13 -8.26
N ILE A 50 -0.62 11.98 -7.82
CA ILE A 50 -0.23 11.37 -6.55
C ILE A 50 0.93 10.41 -6.80
N HIS A 51 2.07 10.75 -6.21
CA HIS A 51 3.27 9.93 -6.23
C HIS A 51 3.16 8.86 -5.14
N ALA A 52 2.70 7.66 -5.51
CA ALA A 52 2.29 6.64 -4.55
C ALA A 52 3.47 5.98 -3.82
N ILE A 53 4.49 5.52 -4.56
CA ILE A 53 5.66 4.80 -4.04
C ILE A 53 6.81 5.79 -3.88
N ARG A 54 7.05 6.25 -2.65
CA ARG A 54 8.16 7.17 -2.31
C ARG A 54 8.49 7.06 -0.82
N PRO A 55 9.65 7.56 -0.35
CA PRO A 55 10.00 7.50 1.06
C PRO A 55 8.93 8.09 1.98
N VAL A 56 8.71 7.43 3.10
CA VAL A 56 7.77 7.77 4.19
C VAL A 56 6.30 7.62 3.80
N ALA A 57 5.80 8.41 2.85
CA ALA A 57 4.39 8.42 2.47
C ALA A 57 4.18 8.96 1.05
N ALA A 58 3.06 8.57 0.43
CA ALA A 58 2.64 9.13 -0.85
C ALA A 58 2.46 10.65 -0.76
N ARG A 59 2.63 11.35 -1.88
CA ARG A 59 2.46 12.82 -1.93
C ARG A 59 1.81 13.27 -3.22
N ARG A 60 0.95 14.28 -3.12
CA ARG A 60 0.51 15.06 -4.28
C ARG A 60 1.68 15.90 -4.79
N ARG A 61 1.87 15.90 -6.11
CA ARG A 61 2.87 16.71 -6.82
C ARG A 61 2.22 17.36 -8.03
N SER A 62 2.72 18.54 -8.35
CA SER A 62 2.46 19.23 -9.61
C SER A 62 3.80 19.56 -10.24
N VAL A 63 3.97 19.22 -11.52
CA VAL A 63 5.21 19.46 -12.26
C VAL A 63 4.91 20.04 -13.63
N ASP A 64 5.75 20.98 -14.06
CA ASP A 64 5.73 21.51 -15.41
C ASP A 64 6.78 20.76 -16.23
N LEU A 65 6.32 19.88 -17.12
CA LEU A 65 7.15 19.06 -17.98
C LEU A 65 7.29 19.74 -19.34
N ARG A 66 8.49 20.21 -19.67
CA ARG A 66 8.79 20.66 -21.04
C ARG A 66 9.00 19.45 -21.92
N VAL A 67 7.99 19.12 -22.72
CA VAL A 67 7.97 17.90 -23.54
C VAL A 67 9.02 17.99 -24.65
N THR A 68 9.93 17.03 -24.68
CA THR A 68 10.98 16.91 -25.71
C THR A 68 10.75 15.71 -26.61
N HIS A 69 10.00 14.70 -26.16
CA HIS A 69 9.69 13.51 -26.93
C HIS A 69 8.28 12.98 -26.64
N ARG A 70 7.58 12.54 -27.68
CA ARG A 70 6.29 11.85 -27.62
C ARG A 70 6.39 10.55 -28.39
N GLY A 71 6.39 9.45 -27.66
CA GLY A 71 6.33 8.11 -28.20
C GLY A 71 4.91 7.52 -28.14
N PRO A 72 4.71 6.30 -28.68
CA PRO A 72 3.42 5.61 -28.62
C PRO A 72 3.04 5.16 -27.20
N SER A 73 4.02 4.92 -26.32
CA SER A 73 3.81 4.41 -24.96
C SER A 73 4.28 5.34 -23.84
N HIS A 74 4.90 6.47 -24.18
CA HIS A 74 5.47 7.39 -23.20
C HIS A 74 5.61 8.82 -23.73
N ILE A 75 5.67 9.76 -22.80
CA ILE A 75 6.04 11.16 -23.03
C ILE A 75 7.24 11.46 -22.13
N ALA A 76 8.29 12.04 -22.70
CA ALA A 76 9.47 12.45 -21.96
C ALA A 76 9.72 13.95 -22.12
N GLY A 77 10.31 14.55 -21.09
CA GLY A 77 10.61 15.96 -21.08
C GLY A 77 11.53 16.36 -19.95
N THR A 78 11.88 17.65 -19.93
CA THR A 78 12.72 18.21 -18.87
C THR A 78 11.86 18.84 -17.77
N LEU A 79 12.22 18.56 -16.54
CA LEU A 79 11.72 19.16 -15.31
C LEU A 79 12.78 20.12 -14.79
N ARG A 80 12.36 21.24 -14.19
CA ARG A 80 13.26 22.15 -13.47
C ARG A 80 12.79 22.28 -12.03
N ASP A 81 13.67 21.95 -11.10
CA ASP A 81 13.46 22.11 -9.67
C ASP A 81 13.66 23.56 -9.22
N THR A 82 13.14 23.87 -8.04
CA THR A 82 13.28 25.19 -7.40
C THR A 82 14.74 25.54 -7.10
N ASP A 83 15.58 24.53 -6.86
CA ASP A 83 17.03 24.68 -6.67
C ASP A 83 17.81 24.82 -7.99
N GLY A 84 17.11 24.85 -9.13
CA GLY A 84 17.70 24.95 -10.47
C GLY A 84 18.13 23.62 -11.08
N THR A 85 18.04 22.50 -10.35
CA THR A 85 18.35 21.16 -10.87
C THR A 85 17.45 20.83 -12.05
N ILE A 86 18.05 20.34 -13.14
CA ILE A 86 17.33 19.87 -14.31
C ILE A 86 17.26 18.34 -14.23
N ARG A 87 16.05 17.80 -14.42
CA ARG A 87 15.81 16.35 -14.48
C ARG A 87 15.07 16.00 -15.76
N THR A 88 15.18 14.75 -16.17
CA THR A 88 14.28 14.16 -17.17
C THR A 88 13.13 13.47 -16.44
N GLY A 89 11.90 13.85 -16.79
CA GLY A 89 10.69 13.15 -16.39
C GLY A 89 10.16 12.32 -17.55
N VAL A 90 9.75 11.08 -17.27
CA VAL A 90 9.09 10.20 -18.23
C VAL A 90 7.77 9.74 -17.63
N ILE A 91 6.67 9.99 -18.32
CA ILE A 91 5.37 9.40 -18.04
C ILE A 91 5.06 8.35 -19.10
N SER A 92 4.69 7.14 -18.69
CA SER A 92 4.46 5.99 -19.58
C SER A 92 3.31 5.13 -19.12
N VAL A 93 2.84 4.21 -19.97
CA VAL A 93 1.90 3.16 -19.54
C VAL A 93 2.52 2.38 -18.36
N ALA A 94 1.78 2.22 -17.26
CA ALA A 94 2.15 1.37 -16.12
C ALA A 94 1.53 -0.02 -16.28
N ASP A 95 2.02 -0.78 -17.26
CA ASP A 95 1.64 -2.19 -17.41
C ASP A 95 2.44 -3.10 -16.46
N PHE A 96 2.16 -4.40 -16.49
CA PHE A 96 2.85 -5.36 -15.63
C PHE A 96 4.35 -5.49 -15.94
N ALA A 97 4.75 -5.34 -17.20
CA ALA A 97 6.17 -5.36 -17.57
C ALA A 97 6.89 -4.13 -17.00
N TRP A 98 6.25 -2.96 -17.06
CA TRP A 98 6.75 -1.74 -16.45
C TRP A 98 6.88 -1.88 -14.93
N LEU A 99 5.86 -2.41 -14.25
CA LEU A 99 5.90 -2.63 -12.80
C LEU A 99 7.01 -3.60 -12.40
N ALA A 100 7.16 -4.71 -13.12
CA ALA A 100 8.22 -5.68 -12.87
C ALA A 100 9.63 -5.08 -13.08
N ALA A 101 9.80 -4.23 -14.09
CA ALA A 101 11.09 -3.62 -14.42
C ALA A 101 11.48 -2.47 -13.48
N PHE A 102 10.54 -1.57 -13.18
CA PHE A 102 10.82 -0.30 -12.50
C PHE A 102 10.36 -0.26 -11.04
N CYS A 103 9.49 -1.18 -10.62
CA CYS A 103 9.03 -1.31 -9.24
C CYS A 103 9.12 -2.77 -8.75
N PRO A 104 10.30 -3.43 -8.85
CA PRO A 104 10.42 -4.88 -8.66
C PRO A 104 10.05 -5.35 -7.24
N GLU A 105 10.33 -4.56 -6.21
CA GLU A 105 9.93 -4.91 -4.84
C GLU A 105 8.41 -4.82 -4.67
N PHE A 106 7.78 -3.77 -5.19
CA PHE A 106 6.31 -3.67 -5.22
C PHE A 106 5.68 -4.85 -5.95
N TRP A 107 6.20 -5.18 -7.13
CA TRP A 107 5.73 -6.30 -7.95
C TRP A 107 5.82 -7.64 -7.20
N ARG A 108 6.92 -7.87 -6.46
CA ARG A 108 7.09 -9.09 -5.65
C ARG A 108 6.15 -9.15 -4.46
N ARG A 109 5.97 -8.04 -3.73
CA ARG A 109 5.12 -8.00 -2.53
C ARG A 109 3.63 -7.94 -2.85
N ARG A 110 3.25 -7.42 -4.02
CA ARG A 110 1.86 -7.22 -4.46
C ARG A 110 1.68 -7.68 -5.91
N PRO A 111 1.87 -8.99 -6.20
CA PRO A 111 1.59 -9.50 -7.54
C PRO A 111 0.09 -9.40 -7.84
N PRO A 112 -0.32 -9.30 -9.12
CA PRO A 112 -1.73 -9.39 -9.47
C PRO A 112 -2.28 -10.76 -9.11
N GLU A 113 -3.48 -10.76 -8.50
CA GLU A 113 -4.21 -12.00 -8.25
C GLU A 113 -4.57 -12.65 -9.59
N VAL A 114 -4.16 -13.90 -9.77
CA VAL A 114 -4.55 -14.70 -10.92
C VAL A 114 -5.71 -15.59 -10.48
N PRO A 115 -6.93 -15.38 -11.02
CA PRO A 115 -8.06 -16.24 -10.68
C PRO A 115 -7.73 -17.70 -10.99
N THR A 116 -7.98 -18.58 -10.03
CA THR A 116 -7.88 -20.04 -10.24
C THR A 116 -9.14 -20.62 -10.89
N THR A 117 -10.22 -19.83 -10.95
CA THR A 117 -11.50 -20.20 -11.57
C THR A 117 -11.37 -20.30 -13.08
N HIS A 118 -11.96 -21.35 -13.65
CA HIS A 118 -12.05 -21.57 -15.09
C HIS A 118 -13.50 -21.45 -15.55
N ILE A 119 -13.75 -20.80 -16.69
CA ILE A 119 -15.04 -20.75 -17.40
C ILE A 119 -14.83 -21.39 -18.76
N ASP A 120 -15.62 -22.42 -19.07
CA ASP A 120 -15.48 -23.22 -20.31
C ASP A 120 -14.06 -23.72 -20.56
N GLY A 121 -13.36 -24.14 -19.50
CA GLY A 121 -11.98 -24.64 -19.55
C GLY A 121 -10.91 -23.55 -19.75
N LYS A 122 -11.28 -22.27 -19.80
CA LYS A 122 -10.33 -21.15 -19.88
C LYS A 122 -10.21 -20.47 -18.51
N PRO A 123 -9.00 -20.16 -18.03
CA PRO A 123 -8.84 -19.41 -16.79
C PRO A 123 -9.51 -18.05 -16.94
N LEU A 124 -10.24 -17.63 -15.91
CA LEU A 124 -10.80 -16.30 -15.84
C LEU A 124 -9.65 -15.28 -15.90
N ALA A 125 -9.76 -14.29 -16.78
CA ALA A 125 -8.73 -13.26 -16.88
C ALA A 125 -8.62 -12.49 -15.56
N GLY A 126 -7.39 -12.36 -15.05
CA GLY A 126 -7.10 -11.53 -13.89
C GLY A 126 -7.33 -10.04 -14.17
N PRO A 127 -7.22 -9.19 -13.13
CA PRO A 127 -7.39 -7.75 -13.29
C PRO A 127 -6.32 -7.20 -14.23
N GLY A 128 -6.71 -6.27 -15.12
CA GLY A 128 -5.74 -5.50 -15.90
C GLY A 128 -4.88 -4.59 -15.00
N PRO A 129 -3.76 -4.03 -15.50
CA PRO A 129 -2.83 -3.24 -14.69
C PRO A 129 -3.47 -2.07 -13.94
N GLN A 130 -4.40 -1.35 -14.58
CA GLN A 130 -5.15 -0.26 -13.95
C GLN A 130 -5.99 -0.74 -12.77
N ALA A 131 -6.71 -1.86 -12.94
CA ALA A 131 -7.55 -2.44 -11.90
C ALA A 131 -6.70 -2.97 -10.73
N HIS A 132 -5.57 -3.61 -11.04
CA HIS A 132 -4.61 -4.07 -10.04
C HIS A 132 -4.03 -2.89 -9.22
N LEU A 133 -3.53 -1.84 -9.88
CA LEU A 133 -3.04 -0.65 -9.18
C LEU A 133 -4.14 0.05 -8.38
N ALA A 134 -5.36 0.12 -8.90
CA ALA A 134 -6.49 0.68 -8.17
C ALA A 134 -6.88 -0.16 -6.93
N ALA A 135 -6.75 -1.48 -7.00
CA ALA A 135 -7.01 -2.36 -5.86
C ALA A 135 -5.95 -2.17 -4.76
N VAL A 136 -4.67 -2.16 -5.13
CA VAL A 136 -3.54 -2.11 -4.18
C VAL A 136 -3.23 -0.69 -3.69
N LEU A 137 -3.20 0.27 -4.61
CA LEU A 137 -2.85 1.65 -4.33
C LEU A 137 -4.07 2.56 -4.24
N GLY A 138 -5.29 2.09 -4.55
CA GLY A 138 -6.49 2.91 -4.45
C GLY A 138 -6.94 3.48 -5.80
N ARG A 139 -8.26 3.55 -5.95
CA ARG A 139 -8.92 4.08 -7.15
C ARG A 139 -9.01 5.61 -7.15
N GLU A 140 -9.09 6.20 -5.97
CA GLU A 140 -9.37 7.62 -5.77
C GLU A 140 -8.17 8.32 -5.11
N GLU A 141 -8.13 9.64 -5.26
CA GLU A 141 -7.04 10.47 -4.75
C GLU A 141 -6.79 10.28 -3.26
N GLU A 142 -7.85 10.24 -2.45
CA GLU A 142 -7.72 10.14 -1.00
C GLU A 142 -7.07 8.82 -0.59
N THR A 143 -7.53 7.68 -1.15
CA THR A 143 -6.89 6.39 -0.90
C THR A 143 -5.47 6.35 -1.46
N ALA A 144 -5.25 6.87 -2.67
CA ALA A 144 -3.92 6.88 -3.28
C ALA A 144 -2.91 7.63 -2.41
N LEU A 145 -3.34 8.73 -1.80
CA LEU A 145 -2.53 9.59 -0.96
C LEU A 145 -2.35 9.05 0.47
N ARG A 146 -3.42 8.59 1.12
CA ARG A 146 -3.38 8.22 2.55
C ARG A 146 -3.20 6.73 2.79
N GLY A 147 -3.53 5.87 1.84
CA GLY A 147 -3.66 4.44 2.08
C GLY A 147 -4.88 4.14 2.94
N ALA A 148 -4.75 3.19 3.86
CA ALA A 148 -5.78 2.86 4.82
C ALA A 148 -5.86 3.92 5.93
N HIS A 149 -7.09 4.29 6.32
CA HIS A 149 -7.41 5.18 7.43
C HIS A 149 -8.71 4.72 8.10
N ALA A 150 -8.99 5.23 9.31
CA ALA A 150 -10.15 4.83 10.13
C ALA A 150 -11.51 4.98 9.41
N GLY A 151 -11.62 5.92 8.48
CA GLY A 151 -12.84 6.13 7.67
C GLY A 151 -13.28 4.91 6.83
N HIS A 152 -12.39 3.93 6.60
CA HIS A 152 -12.76 2.68 5.91
C HIS A 152 -13.57 1.70 6.78
N LEU A 153 -13.79 1.98 8.07
CA LEU A 153 -14.53 1.07 8.96
C LEU A 153 -16.06 1.22 8.88
N GLY A 154 -16.59 2.18 8.09
CA GLY A 154 -18.03 2.32 7.78
C GLY A 154 -18.99 2.59 8.95
N GLY A 155 -18.55 2.46 10.22
CA GLY A 155 -19.40 2.48 11.41
C GLY A 155 -18.67 2.88 12.70
N HIS A 156 -19.04 2.24 13.82
CA HIS A 156 -18.51 2.54 15.15
C HIS A 156 -17.01 2.20 15.25
N VAL A 157 -16.20 3.18 15.64
CA VAL A 157 -14.75 3.03 15.86
C VAL A 157 -14.49 3.15 17.36
N PRO A 158 -14.70 2.08 18.15
CA PRO A 158 -14.49 2.14 19.59
C PRO A 158 -13.02 2.46 19.89
N PRO A 159 -12.73 3.20 20.97
CA PRO A 159 -11.37 3.42 21.42
C PRO A 159 -10.75 2.10 21.93
N MET A 160 -9.45 2.13 22.24
CA MET A 160 -8.84 1.06 23.04
C MET A 160 -9.60 0.98 24.39
N PRO A 161 -10.02 -0.21 24.86
CA PRO A 161 -10.67 -0.34 26.17
C PRO A 161 -9.71 -0.04 27.33
N GLU A 162 -10.24 0.11 28.54
CA GLU A 162 -9.42 0.27 29.75
C GLU A 162 -8.60 -0.98 30.08
N ARG A 163 -9.20 -2.17 29.87
CA ARG A 163 -8.54 -3.46 30.09
C ARG A 163 -7.54 -3.72 28.96
N THR A 164 -6.27 -3.50 29.25
CA THR A 164 -5.16 -3.68 28.30
C THR A 164 -3.96 -4.36 28.95
N THR A 165 -3.06 -4.87 28.11
CA THR A 165 -1.68 -5.19 28.49
C THR A 165 -0.70 -4.56 27.50
N ARG A 166 0.59 -4.65 27.81
CA ARG A 166 1.68 -4.13 26.98
C ARG A 166 2.60 -5.26 26.57
N ILE A 167 2.90 -5.33 25.27
CA ILE A 167 3.93 -6.21 24.72
C ILE A 167 4.96 -5.40 23.95
N ARG A 168 6.18 -5.92 23.81
CA ARG A 168 7.28 -5.26 23.09
C ARG A 168 7.48 -5.90 21.71
N LEU A 169 7.42 -5.10 20.65
CA LEU A 169 7.81 -5.51 19.30
C LEU A 169 9.28 -5.13 19.05
N ASP A 170 9.60 -3.83 19.13
CA ASP A 170 10.95 -3.26 19.03
C ASP A 170 11.68 -3.66 17.73
N VAL A 171 11.10 -3.27 16.60
CA VAL A 171 11.59 -3.62 15.25
C VAL A 171 11.64 -2.37 14.38
N THR A 172 12.72 -2.23 13.60
CA THR A 172 12.90 -1.15 12.61
C THR A 172 12.92 -1.75 11.21
N PHE A 173 12.10 -1.20 10.31
CA PHE A 173 11.90 -1.72 8.97
C PHE A 173 12.80 -1.05 7.92
N ALA A 174 13.00 -1.72 6.79
CA ALA A 174 13.65 -1.10 5.63
C ALA A 174 12.78 0.01 5.04
N PRO A 175 13.33 0.96 4.26
CA PRO A 175 12.54 2.09 3.76
C PRO A 175 11.29 1.73 2.95
N PHE A 176 11.39 0.70 2.10
CA PHE A 176 10.24 0.24 1.30
C PHE A 176 9.17 -0.44 2.16
N GLU A 177 9.58 -1.28 3.11
CA GLU A 177 8.69 -1.92 4.09
C GLU A 177 8.02 -0.88 5.00
N SER A 178 8.77 0.15 5.40
CA SER A 178 8.28 1.28 6.19
C SER A 178 7.17 2.02 5.45
N TRP A 179 7.36 2.27 4.14
CA TRP A 179 6.31 2.83 3.28
C TRP A 179 5.08 1.92 3.16
N LEU A 180 5.28 0.61 2.99
CA LEU A 180 4.18 -0.37 2.94
C LEU A 180 3.37 -0.39 4.24
N ILE A 181 4.04 -0.44 5.39
CA ILE A 181 3.41 -0.42 6.71
C ILE A 181 2.64 0.87 6.93
N ALA A 182 3.25 2.02 6.59
CA ALA A 182 2.62 3.32 6.73
C ALA A 182 1.39 3.49 5.83
N ARG A 183 1.37 2.83 4.66
CA ARG A 183 0.18 2.77 3.79
C ARG A 183 -0.96 1.98 4.41
N GLY A 184 -0.67 1.03 5.29
CA GLY A 184 -1.67 0.22 5.98
C GLY A 184 -2.36 -0.82 5.09
N PHE A 185 -3.41 -1.42 5.62
CA PHE A 185 -4.22 -2.45 4.98
C PHE A 185 -5.70 -2.10 5.09
N ARG A 186 -6.43 -2.20 3.97
CA ARG A 186 -7.87 -1.96 3.91
C ARG A 186 -8.58 -3.27 3.61
N ALA A 187 -9.62 -3.55 4.40
CA ALA A 187 -10.58 -4.59 4.08
C ALA A 187 -11.46 -4.17 2.89
N THR A 188 -11.51 -5.03 1.87
CA THR A 188 -12.31 -4.84 0.66
C THR A 188 -13.41 -5.89 0.50
N GLU A 189 -13.28 -7.02 1.20
CA GLU A 189 -14.26 -8.11 1.22
C GLU A 189 -14.45 -8.70 2.63
N MET A 190 -15.40 -9.61 2.80
CA MET A 190 -15.80 -10.16 4.11
C MET A 190 -14.70 -11.04 4.74
N GLU A 191 -13.82 -11.58 3.92
CA GLU A 191 -12.68 -12.40 4.27
C GLU A 191 -11.52 -11.54 4.79
N ASP A 192 -11.51 -10.24 4.49
CA ASP A 192 -10.53 -9.30 5.03
C ASP A 192 -10.91 -8.94 6.46
N LYS A 193 -10.28 -9.60 7.44
CA LYS A 193 -10.64 -9.47 8.85
C LYS A 193 -10.11 -8.22 9.55
N TRP A 194 -9.25 -7.45 8.87
CA TRP A 194 -8.51 -6.34 9.47
C TRP A 194 -8.59 -5.06 8.65
N VAL A 195 -8.59 -3.94 9.36
CA VAL A 195 -8.20 -2.63 8.83
C VAL A 195 -7.02 -2.17 9.67
N ILE A 196 -5.88 -1.92 9.02
CA ILE A 196 -4.64 -1.51 9.68
C ILE A 196 -4.24 -0.15 9.13
N HIS A 197 -4.01 0.84 9.98
CA HIS A 197 -3.65 2.18 9.54
C HIS A 197 -2.72 2.88 10.52
N LEU A 198 -1.87 3.75 10.00
CA LEU A 198 -0.99 4.60 10.79
C LEU A 198 -1.69 5.94 11.03
N ASP A 199 -1.87 6.32 12.29
CA ASP A 199 -2.45 7.60 12.67
C ASP A 199 -1.77 8.15 13.94
N GLY A 200 -1.43 9.43 13.96
CA GLY A 200 -0.86 10.08 15.15
C GLY A 200 0.38 9.42 15.77
N GLY A 201 1.21 8.70 14.99
CA GLY A 201 2.35 7.94 15.53
C GLY A 201 1.96 6.60 16.17
N ARG A 202 0.78 6.07 15.85
CA ARG A 202 0.28 4.78 16.29
C ARG A 202 -0.14 3.95 15.08
N LEU A 203 0.32 2.71 14.98
CA LEU A 203 -0.17 1.74 14.01
C LEU A 203 -1.31 0.94 14.64
N CYS A 204 -2.52 1.19 14.16
CA CYS A 204 -3.77 0.69 14.73
C CYS A 204 -4.26 -0.55 13.96
N PHE A 205 -4.46 -1.67 14.66
CA PHE A 205 -4.98 -2.91 14.10
C PHE A 205 -6.42 -3.12 14.57
N ARG A 206 -7.37 -2.92 13.65
CA ARG A 206 -8.80 -3.01 13.95
C ARG A 206 -9.46 -4.18 13.24
N ARG A 207 -10.41 -4.83 13.90
CA ARG A 207 -11.29 -5.81 13.26
C ARG A 207 -12.19 -5.09 12.25
N SER A 208 -12.26 -5.58 11.02
CA SER A 208 -12.99 -4.91 9.93
C SER A 208 -14.49 -4.83 10.18
N TRP A 209 -15.08 -5.84 10.83
CA TRP A 209 -16.53 -5.91 11.07
C TRP A 209 -17.01 -5.14 12.30
N THR A 210 -16.27 -5.22 13.42
CA THR A 210 -16.68 -4.62 14.69
C THR A 210 -16.02 -3.27 14.97
N GLY A 211 -14.94 -2.93 14.25
CA GLY A 211 -14.13 -1.74 14.51
C GLY A 211 -13.23 -1.83 15.74
N ASN A 212 -13.35 -2.90 16.55
CA ASN A 212 -12.58 -3.09 17.78
C ASN A 212 -11.08 -2.95 17.53
N LEU A 213 -10.42 -2.09 18.30
CA LEU A 213 -8.98 -1.94 18.31
C LEU A 213 -8.37 -3.08 19.13
N ILE A 214 -7.61 -3.95 18.47
CA ILE A 214 -7.01 -5.12 19.11
C ILE A 214 -5.56 -4.85 19.49
N TYR A 215 -4.80 -4.24 18.57
CA TYR A 215 -3.42 -3.84 18.80
C TYR A 215 -3.22 -2.38 18.42
N GLU A 216 -2.45 -1.66 19.21
CA GLU A 216 -1.99 -0.32 18.91
C GLU A 216 -0.49 -0.23 19.18
N ALA A 217 0.31 -0.20 18.13
CA ALA A 217 1.76 -0.15 18.22
C ALA A 217 2.27 1.29 18.13
N GLU A 218 3.17 1.68 19.02
CA GLU A 218 3.94 2.93 18.91
C GLU A 218 4.76 2.93 17.64
N ALA A 219 4.70 4.02 16.89
CA ALA A 219 5.33 4.14 15.59
C ALA A 219 6.11 5.47 15.50
N SER A 220 7.41 5.38 15.25
CA SER A 220 8.28 6.54 15.11
C SER A 220 9.15 6.44 13.86
N TRP A 221 9.41 7.58 13.22
CA TRP A 221 10.24 7.64 12.01
C TRP A 221 11.67 8.05 12.37
N ASN A 222 12.63 7.30 11.85
CA ASN A 222 14.04 7.68 11.80
C ASN A 222 14.45 7.79 10.32
N GLY A 223 14.39 9.02 9.79
CA GLY A 223 14.54 9.24 8.35
C GLY A 223 13.39 8.60 7.58
N ASP A 224 13.72 7.66 6.69
CA ASP A 224 12.75 6.90 5.88
C ASP A 224 12.43 5.51 6.45
N ARG A 225 12.91 5.21 7.67
CA ARG A 225 12.69 3.94 8.36
C ARG A 225 11.68 4.12 9.49
N LEU A 226 10.69 3.23 9.53
CA LEU A 226 9.70 3.16 10.57
C LEU A 226 10.17 2.20 11.66
N HIS A 227 10.09 2.66 12.89
CA HIS A 227 10.31 1.85 14.09
C HIS A 227 8.98 1.59 14.78
N LEU A 228 8.71 0.33 15.10
CA LEU A 228 7.55 -0.08 15.91
C LEU A 228 8.02 -0.54 17.30
N GLY A 229 7.54 0.14 18.34
CA GLY A 229 8.00 0.00 19.72
C GLY A 229 7.09 -0.86 20.60
N GLU A 230 6.59 -0.26 21.68
CA GLU A 230 5.60 -0.88 22.58
C GLU A 230 4.22 -1.00 21.90
N VAL A 231 3.48 -2.04 22.25
CA VAL A 231 2.15 -2.31 21.72
C VAL A 231 1.17 -2.46 22.86
N LEU A 232 0.10 -1.67 22.83
CA LEU A 232 -1.07 -1.87 23.67
C LEU A 232 -1.95 -2.96 23.06
N VAL A 233 -2.34 -3.94 23.87
CA VAL A 233 -3.16 -5.07 23.46
C VAL A 233 -4.48 -5.04 24.23
N ASN A 234 -5.59 -5.20 23.51
CA ASN A 234 -6.93 -5.30 24.06
C ASN A 234 -7.07 -6.54 24.96
N ARG A 235 -7.63 -6.37 26.17
CA ARG A 235 -7.94 -7.45 27.13
C ARG A 235 -9.38 -7.40 27.63
N ASP A 236 -10.26 -6.78 26.88
CA ASP A 236 -11.70 -6.86 27.10
C ASP A 236 -12.22 -8.19 26.51
N PRO A 237 -12.65 -9.16 27.34
CA PRO A 237 -13.09 -10.47 26.87
C PRO A 237 -14.34 -10.42 25.99
N ALA A 238 -15.11 -9.32 26.02
CA ALA A 238 -16.23 -9.13 25.09
C ALA A 238 -15.77 -8.78 23.67
N GLN A 239 -14.54 -8.27 23.52
CA GLN A 239 -13.97 -7.83 22.24
C GLN A 239 -12.88 -8.77 21.72
N TYR A 240 -12.10 -9.37 22.63
CA TYR A 240 -10.92 -10.16 22.30
C TYR A 240 -10.66 -11.25 23.35
N THR A 241 -10.61 -12.51 22.92
CA THR A 241 -10.55 -13.67 23.82
C THR A 241 -9.14 -14.19 24.08
N GLN A 242 -8.14 -13.77 23.30
CA GLN A 242 -6.76 -14.17 23.51
C GLN A 242 -6.17 -13.44 24.73
N THR A 243 -5.42 -14.18 25.54
CA THR A 243 -4.84 -13.71 26.81
C THR A 243 -3.34 -13.97 26.94
N ASP A 244 -2.74 -14.76 26.05
CA ASP A 244 -1.29 -15.03 26.00
C ASP A 244 -0.55 -13.96 25.18
N ASP A 245 0.19 -13.11 25.88
CA ASP A 245 1.05 -12.07 25.32
C ASP A 245 2.05 -12.61 24.28
N ALA A 246 2.57 -13.83 24.45
CA ALA A 246 3.50 -14.42 23.51
C ALA A 246 2.80 -14.81 22.20
N GLN A 247 1.55 -15.30 22.30
CA GLN A 247 0.72 -15.58 21.15
C GLN A 247 0.32 -14.30 20.41
N ASP A 248 -0.03 -13.23 21.14
CA ASP A 248 -0.32 -11.92 20.53
C ASP A 248 0.85 -11.37 19.75
N ARG A 249 2.07 -11.46 20.31
CA ARG A 249 3.28 -11.05 19.60
C ARG A 249 3.46 -11.83 18.29
N ARG A 250 3.24 -13.14 18.30
CA ARG A 250 3.35 -13.97 17.08
C ARG A 250 2.29 -13.57 16.05
N VAL A 251 1.03 -13.39 16.48
CA VAL A 251 -0.06 -12.97 15.59
C VAL A 251 0.21 -11.59 15.02
N LEU A 252 0.69 -10.63 15.82
CA LEU A 252 1.01 -9.29 15.35
C LEU A 252 2.11 -9.29 14.28
N VAL A 253 3.19 -10.04 14.49
CA VAL A 253 4.26 -10.22 13.49
C VAL A 253 3.69 -10.82 12.20
N PHE A 254 2.85 -11.84 12.32
CA PHE A 254 2.16 -12.43 11.16
C PHE A 254 1.30 -11.40 10.43
N LEU A 255 0.51 -10.58 11.12
CA LEU A 255 -0.33 -9.56 10.49
C LEU A 255 0.50 -8.51 9.75
N ILE A 256 1.62 -8.08 10.33
CA ILE A 256 2.54 -7.14 9.66
C ILE A 256 3.10 -7.79 8.39
N SER A 257 3.68 -8.98 8.50
CA SER A 257 4.29 -9.65 7.36
C SER A 257 3.30 -10.02 6.26
N ALA A 258 2.21 -10.70 6.60
CA ALA A 258 1.24 -11.18 5.61
C ALA A 258 0.41 -10.03 5.02
N LEU A 259 -0.17 -9.17 5.87
CA LEU A 259 -1.11 -8.14 5.38
C LEU A 259 -0.41 -6.88 4.91
N LEU A 260 0.59 -6.37 5.62
CA LEU A 260 1.26 -5.11 5.28
C LEU A 260 2.43 -5.31 4.32
N LEU A 261 3.25 -6.32 4.55
CA LEU A 261 4.44 -6.59 3.74
C LEU A 261 4.19 -7.53 2.55
N GLY A 262 3.04 -8.20 2.49
CA GLY A 262 2.70 -9.13 1.40
C GLY A 262 3.57 -10.38 1.37
N GLU A 263 4.08 -10.81 2.53
CA GLU A 263 4.91 -12.00 2.67
C GLU A 263 4.05 -13.25 2.86
N ARG A 264 4.49 -14.37 2.28
CA ARG A 264 3.91 -15.67 2.60
C ARG A 264 4.50 -16.17 3.91
N MET A 265 3.69 -16.14 4.95
CA MET A 265 4.05 -16.61 6.29
C MET A 265 2.99 -17.60 6.76
N PRO A 266 3.37 -18.75 7.35
CA PRO A 266 2.39 -19.62 7.98
C PRO A 266 1.74 -18.93 9.18
N PHE A 267 0.46 -19.17 9.40
CA PHE A 267 -0.23 -18.66 10.58
C PHE A 267 0.38 -19.26 11.86
N PRO A 268 0.68 -18.45 12.90
CA PRO A 268 1.33 -18.93 14.10
C PRO A 268 0.31 -19.56 15.06
N SER A 269 -0.15 -20.76 14.76
CA SER A 269 -1.06 -21.51 15.64
C SER A 269 -0.42 -21.79 17.01
N ALA A 270 -1.24 -21.83 18.06
CA ALA A 270 -0.76 -22.13 19.39
C ALA A 270 -0.19 -23.57 19.48
N PRO A 271 0.87 -23.82 20.28
CA PRO A 271 1.42 -25.15 20.45
C PRO A 271 0.39 -26.15 20.99
N GLY A 272 0.41 -27.39 20.48
CA GLY A 272 -0.47 -28.47 20.97
C GLY A 272 -1.91 -28.42 20.47
N MET A 273 -2.26 -27.47 19.59
CA MET A 273 -3.56 -27.39 18.95
C MET A 273 -3.73 -28.48 17.87
N SER A 274 -4.94 -29.03 17.76
CA SER A 274 -5.27 -29.95 16.65
C SER A 274 -5.18 -29.22 15.30
N ALA A 275 -4.97 -29.95 14.20
CA ALA A 275 -4.90 -29.34 12.88
C ALA A 275 -6.21 -28.63 12.48
N GLU A 276 -7.35 -29.17 12.91
CA GLU A 276 -8.68 -28.60 12.66
C GLU A 276 -8.88 -27.29 13.44
N ASP A 277 -8.61 -27.30 14.74
CA ASP A 277 -8.73 -26.10 15.58
C ASP A 277 -7.77 -25.00 15.11
N ALA A 278 -6.56 -25.38 14.68
CA ALA A 278 -5.56 -24.47 14.14
C ALA A 278 -6.07 -23.79 12.86
N ALA A 279 -6.72 -24.53 11.97
CA ALA A 279 -7.31 -24.00 10.75
C ALA A 279 -8.49 -23.05 11.04
N ILE A 280 -9.37 -23.41 11.98
CA ILE A 280 -10.49 -22.56 12.42
C ILE A 280 -9.97 -21.25 13.03
N GLN A 281 -8.96 -21.33 13.90
CA GLN A 281 -8.34 -20.15 14.50
C GLN A 281 -7.69 -19.26 13.44
N ALA A 282 -6.92 -19.86 12.53
CA ALA A 282 -6.25 -19.16 11.45
C ALA A 282 -7.27 -18.41 10.57
N TRP A 283 -8.36 -19.05 10.16
CA TRP A 283 -9.41 -18.42 9.36
C TRP A 283 -10.13 -17.29 10.11
N SER A 284 -10.45 -17.50 11.40
CA SER A 284 -11.11 -16.49 12.23
C SER A 284 -10.24 -15.23 12.41
N VAL A 285 -8.94 -15.41 12.62
CA VAL A 285 -8.00 -14.31 12.85
C VAL A 285 -7.61 -13.65 11.54
N ALA A 286 -7.14 -14.42 10.56
CA ALA A 286 -6.43 -13.92 9.38
C ALA A 286 -7.25 -13.98 8.07
N GLY A 287 -8.36 -14.72 8.05
CA GLY A 287 -9.21 -14.85 6.85
C GLY A 287 -8.42 -15.34 5.65
N LYS A 288 -8.57 -14.67 4.50
CA LYS A 288 -7.89 -15.07 3.25
C LYS A 288 -6.36 -14.98 3.29
N ALA A 289 -5.79 -14.29 4.29
CA ALA A 289 -4.33 -14.11 4.38
C ALA A 289 -3.55 -15.40 4.69
N ILE A 290 -4.24 -16.52 4.91
CA ILE A 290 -3.66 -17.85 5.14
C ILE A 290 -3.66 -18.72 3.86
N LEU A 291 -4.25 -18.22 2.77
CA LEU A 291 -4.34 -18.87 1.45
C LEU A 291 -3.15 -18.48 0.57
#